data_AF-A0A7S1W928-F1
#
_entry.id   AF-A0A7S1W928-F1
#
_cell.length_a   1.000
_cell.length_b   1.000
_cell.length_c   1.000
_cell.angle_alpha   90.00
_cell.angle_beta   90.00
_cell.angle_gamma   90.00
#
_symmetry.space_group_name_H-M   'P 1'
#
loop_
_entity.id
_entity.type
_entity.pdbx_description
1 polymer ?
#
loop_
_entity_poly.entity_id
_entity_poly.type
_entity_poly.pdbx_seq_one_letter_code
_entity_poly.pdbx_strand_id
1 'polypeptide(L)'
;ECVVHELVVKRAALFPLSRLMVHGAVLAGHGDALANGLHALAPHDWAQEVWSLAAMGLQLQELYVSAKLMSPWSWDELAAALQWARENWEVLQDAHWAIPAGCDSAQRKKAFLPYAMAAYRGSASGGKGFILLRNPRNKAQLTPAFNLTGALELPAADAGGELVLESVRRASKRSPAGEPLVCDGLGGSARDAGPGRCAIPA
;
A
#
# COMPACT_ATOMS: atom_id res chain seq x y z
N GLU A 1 -9.63 -3.10 -2.05
CA GLU A 1 -9.07 -2.36 -3.23
C GLU A 1 -9.60 -2.81 -4.59
N CYS A 2 -9.82 -4.12 -4.85
CA CYS A 2 -10.34 -4.60 -6.13
C CYS A 2 -11.64 -3.90 -6.60
N VAL A 3 -12.62 -3.78 -5.71
CA VAL A 3 -13.90 -3.12 -6.00
C VAL A 3 -13.69 -1.66 -6.37
N VAL A 4 -12.79 -0.97 -5.66
CA VAL A 4 -12.43 0.44 -5.94
C VAL A 4 -11.85 0.58 -7.34
N HIS A 5 -10.90 -0.29 -7.71
CA HIS A 5 -10.28 -0.25 -9.03
C HIS A 5 -11.32 -0.44 -10.15
N GLU A 6 -12.14 -1.49 -10.05
CA GLU A 6 -13.06 -1.89 -11.13
C GLU A 6 -14.27 -0.96 -11.27
N LEU A 7 -14.81 -0.47 -10.14
CA LEU A 7 -16.05 0.32 -10.15
C LEU A 7 -15.81 1.82 -10.14
N VAL A 8 -14.65 2.30 -9.69
CA VAL A 8 -14.33 3.73 -9.64
C VAL A 8 -13.24 4.07 -10.64
N VAL A 9 -12.03 3.53 -10.45
CA VAL A 9 -10.82 4.02 -11.14
C VAL A 9 -10.91 3.79 -12.64
N LYS A 10 -11.38 2.61 -13.08
CA LYS A 10 -11.60 2.33 -14.50
C LYS A 10 -12.66 3.23 -15.15
N ARG A 11 -13.62 3.73 -14.37
CA ARG A 11 -14.75 4.53 -14.87
C ARG A 11 -14.46 6.03 -14.83
N ALA A 12 -13.62 6.46 -13.91
CA ALA A 12 -13.24 7.85 -13.71
C ALA A 12 -11.75 7.92 -13.31
N ALA A 13 -10.86 7.77 -14.29
CA ALA A 13 -9.41 7.72 -14.06
C ALA A 13 -8.85 9.01 -13.42
N LEU A 14 -9.54 10.14 -13.57
CA LEU A 14 -9.16 11.42 -12.98
C LEU A 14 -9.78 11.67 -11.60
N PHE A 15 -10.61 10.74 -11.08
CA PHE A 15 -11.16 10.89 -9.75
C PHE A 15 -10.07 10.62 -8.70
N PRO A 16 -9.77 11.56 -7.80
CA PRO A 16 -8.71 11.40 -6.82
C PRO A 16 -9.08 10.29 -5.82
N LEU A 17 -8.21 9.28 -5.69
CA LEU A 17 -8.43 8.14 -4.79
C LEU A 17 -8.64 8.60 -3.34
N SER A 18 -7.88 9.60 -2.90
CA SER A 18 -7.94 10.21 -1.58
C SER A 18 -9.31 10.81 -1.23
N ARG A 19 -10.19 11.06 -2.21
CA ARG A 19 -11.56 11.60 -2.00
C ARG A 19 -12.64 10.53 -1.92
N LEU A 20 -12.28 9.25 -2.01
CA LEU A 20 -13.25 8.18 -1.80
C LEU A 20 -13.61 8.02 -0.33
N MET A 21 -14.85 7.61 -0.10
CA MET A 21 -15.24 6.94 1.12
C MET A 21 -15.33 5.45 0.81
N VAL A 22 -14.63 4.63 1.59
CA VAL A 22 -14.72 3.17 1.53
C VAL A 22 -14.86 2.66 2.95
N HIS A 23 -15.51 1.51 3.08
CA HIS A 23 -15.46 0.76 4.33
C HIS A 23 -14.05 0.20 4.45
N GLY A 24 -13.27 0.71 5.41
CA GLY A 24 -11.87 0.37 5.59
C GLY A 24 -11.68 -0.99 6.26
N ALA A 25 -10.86 -1.04 7.32
CA ALA A 25 -10.66 -2.26 8.08
C ALA A 25 -11.93 -2.61 8.87
N VAL A 26 -12.45 -3.82 8.65
CA VAL A 26 -13.64 -4.35 9.32
C VAL A 26 -13.26 -5.60 10.12
N LEU A 27 -13.47 -5.55 11.43
CA LEU A 27 -13.34 -6.67 12.36
C LEU A 27 -14.57 -6.69 13.28
N ALA A 28 -15.55 -7.53 12.97
CA ALA A 28 -16.80 -7.58 13.73
C ALA A 28 -17.43 -8.96 13.78
N GLY A 29 -18.06 -9.26 14.92
CA GLY A 29 -18.67 -10.56 15.23
C GLY A 29 -20.20 -10.62 15.05
N HIS A 30 -20.80 -9.68 14.32
CA HIS A 30 -22.26 -9.61 14.14
C HIS A 30 -22.63 -9.23 12.70
N GLY A 31 -23.88 -9.49 12.31
CA GLY A 31 -24.44 -9.11 11.00
C GLY A 31 -23.67 -9.67 9.81
N ASP A 32 -23.60 -8.87 8.74
CA ASP A 32 -22.90 -9.25 7.51
C ASP A 32 -21.41 -9.50 7.73
N ALA A 33 -20.77 -8.81 8.67
CA ALA A 33 -19.37 -9.04 8.99
C ALA A 33 -19.15 -10.47 9.50
N LEU A 34 -20.00 -10.96 10.41
CA LEU A 34 -19.94 -12.36 10.86
C LEU A 34 -20.21 -13.33 9.70
N ALA A 35 -21.25 -13.07 8.90
CA ALA A 35 -21.64 -13.92 7.78
C ALA A 35 -20.53 -14.04 6.72
N ASN A 36 -19.71 -13.00 6.54
CA ASN A 36 -18.57 -12.96 5.62
C ASN A 36 -17.24 -13.35 6.28
N GLY A 37 -17.24 -13.85 7.53
CA GLY A 37 -16.04 -14.31 8.20
C GLY A 37 -15.12 -13.20 8.73
N LEU A 38 -15.57 -11.94 8.75
CA LEU A 38 -14.80 -10.77 9.19
C LEU A 38 -14.69 -10.65 10.73
N HIS A 39 -14.92 -11.75 11.45
CA HIS A 39 -14.65 -11.88 12.88
C HIS A 39 -13.31 -12.59 13.14
N ALA A 40 -12.78 -13.28 12.13
CA ALA A 40 -11.51 -13.98 12.21
C ALA A 40 -10.36 -13.00 11.98
N LEU A 41 -9.40 -12.96 12.90
CA LEU A 41 -8.28 -12.03 12.86
C LEU A 41 -6.96 -12.80 12.74
N ALA A 42 -6.51 -13.03 11.50
CA ALA A 42 -5.14 -13.46 11.26
C ALA A 42 -4.21 -12.24 11.24
N PRO A 43 -3.07 -12.24 11.96
CA PRO A 43 -2.18 -11.07 12.02
C PRO A 43 -1.76 -10.51 10.66
N HIS A 44 -1.42 -11.39 9.72
CA HIS A 44 -1.03 -10.99 8.38
C HIS A 44 -2.16 -10.29 7.61
N ASP A 45 -3.38 -10.82 7.69
CA ASP A 45 -4.54 -10.28 6.98
C ASP A 45 -4.94 -8.92 7.59
N TRP A 46 -4.89 -8.81 8.93
CA TRP A 46 -5.10 -7.53 9.61
C TRP A 46 -4.11 -6.46 9.16
N ALA A 47 -2.81 -6.77 9.19
CA ALA A 47 -1.77 -5.85 8.74
C ALA A 47 -1.98 -5.42 7.28
N GLN A 48 -2.36 -6.35 6.39
CA GLN A 48 -2.65 -5.99 4.99
C GLN A 48 -3.80 -4.99 4.89
N GLU A 49 -4.90 -5.22 5.58
CA GLU A 49 -6.09 -4.36 5.48
C GLU A 49 -5.84 -2.96 6.07
N VAL A 50 -5.20 -2.86 7.24
CA VAL A 50 -4.92 -1.55 7.87
C VAL A 50 -3.92 -0.72 7.07
N TRP A 51 -2.85 -1.33 6.55
CA TRP A 51 -1.86 -0.60 5.75
C TRP A 51 -2.36 -0.27 4.35
N SER A 52 -3.24 -1.10 3.77
CA SER A 52 -3.92 -0.75 2.52
C SER A 52 -4.85 0.45 2.71
N LEU A 53 -5.60 0.49 3.82
CA LEU A 53 -6.43 1.64 4.16
C LEU A 53 -5.59 2.92 4.31
N ALA A 54 -4.49 2.85 5.07
CA ALA A 54 -3.59 3.97 5.30
C ALA A 54 -2.98 4.50 3.98
N ALA A 55 -2.48 3.60 3.13
CA ALA A 55 -1.79 3.95 1.89
C ALA A 55 -2.71 4.53 0.80
N MET A 56 -4.02 4.28 0.87
CA MET A 56 -4.98 4.90 -0.06
C MET A 56 -5.17 6.41 0.17
N GLY A 57 -4.66 6.97 1.27
CA GLY A 57 -4.68 8.41 1.51
C GLY A 57 -6.07 9.02 1.67
N LEU A 58 -7.04 8.21 2.08
CA LEU A 58 -8.44 8.64 2.16
C LEU A 58 -8.60 9.77 3.18
N GLN A 59 -9.30 10.83 2.77
CA GLN A 59 -9.65 11.96 3.64
C GLN A 59 -10.71 11.58 4.68
N LEU A 60 -11.50 10.54 4.40
CA LEU A 60 -12.39 9.92 5.36
C LEU A 60 -12.00 8.45 5.52
N GLN A 61 -11.54 8.09 6.71
CA GLN A 61 -11.18 6.72 7.06
C GLN A 61 -12.27 6.14 7.96
N GLU A 62 -13.08 5.24 7.40
CA GLU A 62 -14.15 4.57 8.13
C GLU A 62 -13.66 3.22 8.67
N LEU A 63 -13.75 3.03 9.99
CA LEU A 63 -13.30 1.83 10.69
C LEU A 63 -14.44 1.16 11.45
N TYR A 64 -14.52 -0.17 11.33
CA TYR A 64 -15.49 -0.98 12.06
C TYR A 64 -14.75 -2.04 12.87
N VAL A 65 -14.40 -1.73 14.12
CA VAL A 65 -13.57 -2.60 14.96
C VAL A 65 -14.26 -2.97 16.26
N SER A 66 -14.48 -4.26 16.48
CA SER A 66 -14.96 -4.80 17.75
C SER A 66 -13.79 -4.93 18.73
N ALA A 67 -13.74 -4.07 19.74
CA ALA A 67 -12.64 -4.04 20.70
C ALA A 67 -12.34 -5.40 21.37
N LYS A 68 -13.36 -6.22 21.62
CA LYS A 68 -13.21 -7.58 22.19
C LYS A 68 -12.45 -8.57 21.30
N LEU A 69 -12.33 -8.29 19.99
CA LEU A 69 -11.61 -9.13 19.03
C LEU A 69 -10.18 -8.62 18.78
N MET A 70 -9.83 -7.45 19.31
CA MET A 70 -8.52 -6.83 19.10
C MET A 70 -7.53 -7.29 20.17
N SER A 71 -6.39 -7.80 19.71
CA SER A 71 -5.23 -8.01 20.58
C SER A 71 -4.46 -6.68 20.77
N PRO A 72 -3.59 -6.57 21.79
CA PRO A 72 -2.68 -5.42 21.91
C PRO A 72 -1.87 -5.16 20.63
N TRP A 73 -1.30 -6.21 20.04
CA TRP A 73 -0.56 -6.11 18.78
C TRP A 73 -1.44 -5.58 17.63
N SER A 74 -2.71 -5.99 17.55
CA SER A 74 -3.63 -5.52 16.50
C SER A 74 -3.93 -4.03 16.66
N TRP A 75 -4.02 -3.54 17.89
CA TRP A 75 -4.16 -2.11 18.18
C TRP A 75 -2.90 -1.34 17.81
N ASP A 76 -1.73 -1.86 18.16
CA ASP A 76 -0.45 -1.22 17.83
C ASP A 76 -0.25 -1.14 16.32
N GLU A 77 -0.58 -2.21 15.58
CA GLU A 77 -0.49 -2.26 14.12
C GLU A 77 -1.44 -1.23 13.47
N LEU A 78 -2.66 -1.10 13.99
CA LEU A 78 -3.61 -0.10 13.52
C LEU A 78 -3.12 1.32 13.82
N ALA A 79 -2.66 1.57 15.05
CA ALA A 79 -2.17 2.87 15.48
C ALA A 79 -0.96 3.32 14.64
N ALA A 80 -0.01 2.41 14.37
CA ALA A 80 1.15 2.68 13.53
C ALA A 80 0.75 3.10 12.10
N ALA A 81 -0.17 2.36 11.48
CA ALA A 81 -0.64 2.67 10.12
C ALA A 81 -1.36 4.03 10.05
N LEU A 82 -2.25 4.32 11.02
CA LEU A 82 -2.99 5.57 11.06
C LEU A 82 -2.11 6.78 11.41
N GLN A 83 -1.15 6.60 12.33
CA GLN A 83 -0.17 7.63 12.66
C GLN A 83 0.68 7.96 11.43
N TRP A 84 1.20 6.94 10.74
CA TRP A 84 1.95 7.13 9.50
C TRP A 84 1.10 7.86 8.44
N ALA A 85 -0.16 7.48 8.24
CA ALA A 85 -1.03 8.16 7.30
C ALA A 85 -1.24 9.64 7.66
N ARG A 86 -1.41 9.94 8.96
CA ARG A 86 -1.58 11.30 9.46
C ARG A 86 -0.33 12.14 9.28
N GLU A 87 0.85 11.60 9.52
CA GLU A 87 2.13 12.29 9.35
C GLU A 87 2.47 12.56 7.88
N ASN A 88 1.93 11.74 6.97
CA ASN A 88 2.24 11.77 5.55
C ASN A 88 1.08 12.21 4.66
N TRP A 89 0.01 12.74 5.25
CA TRP A 89 -1.23 13.09 4.55
C TRP A 89 -0.99 14.01 3.35
N GLU A 90 -0.04 14.93 3.45
CA GLU A 90 0.29 15.86 2.37
C GLU A 90 0.74 15.17 1.09
N VAL A 91 1.50 14.07 1.22
CA VAL A 91 1.95 13.22 0.11
C VAL A 91 0.80 12.33 -0.35
N LEU A 92 0.10 11.70 0.59
CA LEU A 92 -0.96 10.73 0.30
C LEU A 92 -2.20 11.33 -0.39
N GLN A 93 -2.32 12.65 -0.46
CA GLN A 93 -3.33 13.30 -1.30
C GLN A 93 -3.19 12.91 -2.79
N ASP A 94 -1.97 12.62 -3.22
CA ASP A 94 -1.61 12.17 -4.56
C ASP A 94 -1.76 10.65 -4.75
N ALA A 95 -2.38 9.93 -3.81
CA ALA A 95 -2.57 8.49 -3.95
C ALA A 95 -3.25 8.13 -5.29
N HIS A 96 -2.58 7.30 -6.09
CA HIS A 96 -3.03 6.85 -7.40
C HIS A 96 -2.62 5.39 -7.65
N TRP A 97 -3.19 4.79 -8.70
CA TRP A 97 -2.89 3.41 -9.09
C TRP A 97 -1.66 3.37 -9.99
N ALA A 98 -0.54 2.89 -9.46
CA ALA A 98 0.69 2.67 -10.24
C ALA A 98 0.66 1.36 -11.04
N ILE A 99 0.10 0.31 -10.45
CA ILE A 99 -0.11 -0.98 -11.14
C ILE A 99 -1.57 -1.41 -10.88
N PRO A 100 -2.40 -1.53 -11.91
CA PRO A 100 -3.82 -1.82 -11.75
C PRO A 100 -4.05 -3.22 -11.19
N ALA A 101 -5.00 -3.37 -10.26
CA ALA A 101 -5.31 -4.66 -9.64
C ALA A 101 -5.93 -5.69 -10.60
N GLY A 102 -6.62 -5.24 -11.67
CA GLY A 102 -7.14 -6.10 -12.73
C GLY A 102 -8.11 -7.19 -12.25
N CYS A 103 -8.88 -6.91 -11.20
CA CYS A 103 -9.52 -7.95 -10.39
C CYS A 103 -10.65 -8.71 -11.10
N ASP A 104 -11.36 -8.08 -12.05
CA ASP A 104 -12.36 -8.77 -12.87
C ASP A 104 -11.74 -9.92 -13.67
N SER A 105 -10.55 -9.69 -14.21
CA SER A 105 -9.78 -10.71 -14.93
C SER A 105 -9.22 -11.76 -13.97
N ALA A 106 -8.81 -11.34 -12.77
CA ALA A 106 -8.22 -12.19 -11.76
C ALA A 106 -9.23 -13.18 -11.16
N GLN A 107 -10.47 -12.75 -10.90
CA GLN A 107 -11.53 -13.62 -10.39
C GLN A 107 -11.96 -14.66 -11.43
N ARG A 108 -12.15 -14.24 -12.69
CA ARG A 108 -12.55 -15.16 -13.78
C ARG A 108 -11.47 -16.17 -14.14
N LYS A 109 -10.20 -15.76 -14.18
CA LYS A 109 -9.07 -16.60 -14.58
C LYS A 109 -8.29 -17.20 -13.40
N LYS A 110 -8.69 -16.91 -12.15
CA LYS A 110 -7.95 -17.20 -10.91
C LYS A 110 -6.50 -16.69 -10.93
N ALA A 111 -6.26 -15.61 -11.69
CA ALA A 111 -4.95 -15.04 -11.94
C ALA A 111 -4.85 -13.65 -11.29
N PHE A 112 -4.65 -13.63 -9.97
CA PHE A 112 -4.38 -12.40 -9.24
C PHE A 112 -2.92 -12.00 -9.48
N LEU A 113 -2.72 -10.85 -10.11
CA LEU A 113 -1.42 -10.26 -10.36
C LEU A 113 -1.04 -9.31 -9.22
N PRO A 114 0.26 -9.02 -9.05
CA PRO A 114 0.69 -7.94 -8.18
C PRO A 114 0.08 -6.62 -8.62
N TYR A 115 -0.23 -5.76 -7.66
CA TYR A 115 -0.74 -4.42 -7.91
C TYR A 115 -0.14 -3.42 -6.93
N ALA A 116 -0.28 -2.14 -7.29
CA ALA A 116 0.40 -1.08 -6.59
C ALA A 116 -0.38 0.22 -6.59
N MET A 117 -0.28 0.92 -5.48
CA MET A 117 -0.65 2.32 -5.36
C MET A 117 0.59 3.11 -5.02
N ALA A 118 0.65 4.34 -5.50
CA ALA A 118 1.76 5.23 -5.26
C ALA A 118 1.25 6.64 -4.97
N ALA A 119 2.12 7.46 -4.39
CA ALA A 119 1.87 8.87 -4.17
C ALA A 119 3.21 9.59 -4.16
N TYR A 120 3.28 10.78 -4.74
CA TYR A 120 4.47 11.60 -4.71
C TYR A 120 4.13 13.06 -4.46
N ARG A 121 5.02 13.74 -3.76
CA ARG A 121 4.99 15.19 -3.62
C ARG A 121 6.40 15.74 -3.74
N GLY A 122 6.63 16.50 -4.81
CA GLY A 122 7.85 17.28 -4.99
C GLY A 122 7.93 18.45 -4.01
N SER A 123 9.15 18.94 -3.75
CA SER A 123 9.39 20.19 -3.03
C SER A 123 10.76 20.77 -3.40
N ALA A 124 10.97 22.07 -3.18
CA ALA A 124 12.25 22.74 -3.42
C ALA A 124 13.42 22.17 -2.58
N SER A 125 13.13 21.47 -1.47
CA SER A 125 14.11 20.84 -0.57
C SER A 125 14.19 19.32 -0.73
N GLY A 126 13.68 18.77 -1.84
CA GLY A 126 13.59 17.33 -2.11
C GLY A 126 12.16 16.81 -2.00
N GLY A 127 11.79 15.88 -2.86
CA GLY A 127 10.45 15.27 -2.86
C GLY A 127 10.34 14.05 -1.95
N LYS A 128 9.11 13.69 -1.60
CA LYS A 128 8.78 12.49 -0.82
C LYS A 128 7.73 11.68 -1.56
N GLY A 129 7.92 10.37 -1.62
CA GLY A 129 6.98 9.46 -2.26
C GLY A 129 6.81 8.15 -1.50
N PHE A 130 5.71 7.47 -1.80
CA PHE A 130 5.38 6.17 -1.23
C PHE A 130 4.88 5.23 -2.32
N ILE A 131 5.17 3.94 -2.15
CA ILE A 131 4.57 2.88 -2.95
C ILE A 131 4.08 1.77 -2.03
N LEU A 132 2.81 1.38 -2.18
CA LEU A 132 2.26 0.17 -1.60
C LEU A 132 2.26 -0.91 -2.68
N LEU A 133 2.96 -2.01 -2.44
CA LEU A 133 2.98 -3.18 -3.32
C LEU A 133 2.23 -4.34 -2.66
N ARG A 134 1.22 -4.90 -3.34
CA ARG A 134 0.48 -6.08 -2.86
C ARG A 134 0.65 -7.25 -3.82
N ASN A 135 1.12 -8.36 -3.27
CA ASN A 135 1.11 -9.66 -3.92
C ASN A 135 0.00 -10.52 -3.30
N PRO A 136 -1.15 -10.69 -3.96
CA PRO A 136 -2.28 -11.47 -3.45
C PRO A 136 -2.08 -12.99 -3.49
N ARG A 137 -0.94 -13.48 -4.02
CA ARG A 137 -0.64 -14.91 -4.14
C ARG A 137 0.38 -15.33 -3.08
N ASN A 138 0.26 -16.57 -2.63
CA ASN A 138 1.21 -17.22 -1.71
C ASN A 138 2.52 -17.67 -2.39
N LYS A 139 2.91 -17.04 -3.50
CA LYS A 139 4.13 -17.34 -4.26
C LYS A 139 4.72 -16.05 -4.81
N ALA A 140 6.03 -16.04 -5.05
CA ALA A 140 6.67 -14.93 -5.73
C ALA A 140 6.03 -14.71 -7.12
N GLN A 141 5.83 -13.45 -7.48
CA GLN A 141 5.30 -13.03 -8.78
C GLN A 141 6.16 -11.88 -9.29
N LEU A 142 6.35 -11.84 -10.61
CA LEU A 142 7.06 -10.76 -11.29
C LEU A 142 6.08 -9.69 -11.74
N THR A 143 6.53 -8.45 -11.73
CA THR A 143 5.84 -7.32 -12.35
C THR A 143 6.70 -6.80 -13.50
N PRO A 144 6.51 -7.32 -14.73
CA PRO A 144 7.35 -6.93 -15.86
C PRO A 144 7.18 -5.45 -16.17
N ALA A 145 8.26 -4.80 -16.60
CA ALA A 145 8.30 -3.37 -16.94
C ALA A 145 7.93 -2.41 -15.78
N PHE A 146 8.04 -2.85 -14.52
CA PHE A 146 7.94 -1.93 -13.39
C PHE A 146 9.08 -0.90 -13.42
N ASN A 147 8.72 0.38 -13.35
CA ASN A 147 9.63 1.49 -13.16
C ASN A 147 9.15 2.30 -11.96
N LEU A 148 9.99 2.49 -10.94
CA LEU A 148 9.61 3.22 -9.74
C LEU A 148 9.30 4.69 -10.03
N THR A 149 10.04 5.32 -10.96
CA THR A 149 9.84 6.75 -11.24
C THR A 149 8.59 7.04 -12.04
N GLY A 150 8.25 6.13 -12.96
CA GLY A 150 6.93 6.11 -13.59
C GLY A 150 5.81 5.80 -12.60
N ALA A 151 6.03 4.86 -11.68
CA ALA A 151 5.05 4.52 -10.66
C ALA A 151 4.78 5.65 -9.68
N LEU A 152 5.76 6.51 -9.38
CA LEU A 152 5.61 7.70 -8.54
C LEU A 152 5.18 8.95 -9.33
N GLU A 153 5.02 8.86 -10.65
CA GLU A 153 4.72 10.00 -11.53
C GLU A 153 5.68 11.20 -11.29
N LEU A 154 6.98 10.92 -11.13
CA LEU A 154 7.95 11.97 -10.82
C LEU A 154 7.94 13.09 -11.87
N PRO A 155 7.87 14.37 -11.45
CA PRO A 155 8.04 15.50 -12.35
C PRO A 155 9.38 15.43 -13.09
N ALA A 156 9.43 15.95 -14.31
CA ALA A 156 10.66 15.97 -15.10
C ALA A 156 11.83 16.72 -14.41
N ALA A 157 11.53 17.68 -13.53
CA ALA A 157 12.54 18.38 -12.74
C ALA A 157 13.21 17.48 -11.68
N ASP A 158 12.53 16.41 -11.25
CA ASP A 158 13.02 15.44 -10.29
C ASP A 158 13.59 14.18 -10.98
N ALA A 159 13.44 14.08 -12.31
CA ALA A 159 13.98 12.98 -13.11
C ALA A 159 15.51 13.06 -13.23
N GLY A 160 16.20 11.93 -13.04
CA GLY A 160 17.68 11.87 -13.03
C GLY A 160 18.33 12.21 -11.68
N GLY A 161 17.52 12.46 -10.64
CA GLY A 161 17.99 12.55 -9.26
C GLY A 161 18.34 11.19 -8.65
N GLU A 162 18.53 11.17 -7.34
CA GLU A 162 18.71 9.95 -6.55
C GLU A 162 17.50 9.76 -5.63
N LEU A 163 16.95 8.55 -5.61
CA LEU A 163 15.92 8.15 -4.66
C LEU A 163 16.55 7.32 -3.55
N VAL A 164 16.32 7.76 -2.30
CA VAL A 164 16.66 6.96 -1.12
C VAL A 164 15.41 6.23 -0.65
N LEU A 165 15.46 4.91 -0.71
CA LEU A 165 14.37 4.01 -0.41
C LEU A 165 14.53 3.40 0.97
N GLU A 166 13.43 3.29 1.70
CA GLU A 166 13.34 2.56 2.95
C GLU A 166 12.02 1.79 3.03
N SER A 167 11.96 0.76 3.88
CA SER A 167 10.72 0.04 4.12
C SER A 167 9.94 0.69 5.25
N VAL A 168 8.79 1.30 4.94
CA VAL A 168 7.83 1.75 5.96
C VAL A 168 7.24 0.55 6.71
N ARG A 169 6.71 -0.42 5.95
CA ARG A 169 6.14 -1.65 6.49
C ARG A 169 6.23 -2.78 5.46
N ARG A 170 6.69 -3.94 5.91
CA ARG A 170 6.63 -5.19 5.16
C ARG A 170 5.85 -6.23 5.95
N ALA A 171 4.65 -6.57 5.49
CA ALA A 171 3.85 -7.66 6.06
C ALA A 171 3.97 -8.91 5.17
N SER A 172 4.55 -9.99 5.68
CA SER A 172 4.55 -11.29 5.00
C SER A 172 4.27 -12.42 5.99
N LYS A 173 3.76 -13.56 5.51
CA LYS A 173 3.59 -14.74 6.36
C LYS A 173 4.90 -15.28 6.94
N ARG A 174 6.04 -15.00 6.28
CA ARG A 174 7.37 -15.46 6.71
C ARG A 174 8.03 -14.51 7.72
N SER A 175 7.67 -13.23 7.67
CA SER A 175 8.19 -12.19 8.56
C SER A 175 7.07 -11.20 8.91
N PRO A 176 6.36 -11.43 10.04
CA PRO A 176 5.28 -10.55 10.50
C PRO A 176 5.77 -9.21 11.04
N ALA A 177 6.97 -9.19 11.65
CA ALA A 177 7.56 -8.00 12.27
C ALA A 177 8.18 -7.01 11.26
N GLY A 178 8.32 -7.42 9.99
CA GLY A 178 9.00 -6.65 8.96
C GLY A 178 10.50 -6.90 8.95
N GLU A 179 11.09 -6.74 7.77
CA GLU A 179 12.54 -6.83 7.56
C GLU A 179 13.00 -5.54 6.90
N PRO A 180 14.24 -5.10 7.16
CA PRO A 180 14.82 -3.95 6.48
C PRO A 180 14.81 -4.15 4.95
N LEU A 181 14.88 -3.03 4.24
CA LEU A 181 15.10 -3.08 2.80
C LEU A 181 16.52 -3.60 2.53
N VAL A 182 16.64 -4.51 1.56
CA VAL A 182 17.93 -5.08 1.13
C VAL A 182 18.15 -4.67 -0.32
N CYS A 183 19.29 -4.06 -0.62
CA CYS A 183 19.52 -3.39 -1.90
C CYS A 183 19.72 -4.37 -3.07
N ASP A 184 20.18 -5.59 -2.80
CA ASP A 184 20.42 -6.63 -3.82
C ASP A 184 19.19 -6.93 -4.71
N GLY A 185 17.98 -6.68 -4.19
CA GLY A 185 16.72 -6.88 -4.90
C GLY A 185 16.23 -5.70 -5.73
N LEU A 186 16.92 -4.56 -5.74
CA LEU A 186 16.47 -3.30 -6.34
C LEU A 186 17.14 -2.98 -7.69
N GLY A 187 17.90 -3.93 -8.24
CA GLY A 187 18.60 -3.80 -9.52
C GLY A 187 20.08 -3.40 -9.38
N GLY A 188 20.84 -3.53 -10.47
CA GLY A 188 22.31 -3.42 -10.46
C GLY A 188 22.88 -2.03 -10.14
N SER A 189 22.04 -0.99 -10.13
CA SER A 189 22.42 0.39 -9.78
C SER A 189 22.13 0.75 -8.33
N ALA A 190 21.53 -0.15 -7.54
CA ALA A 190 21.21 0.11 -6.14
C ALA A 190 22.47 0.08 -5.28
N ARG A 191 22.57 1.02 -4.34
CA ARG A 191 23.69 1.15 -3.40
C ARG A 191 23.18 1.27 -1.97
N ASP A 192 23.96 0.78 -1.02
CA ASP A 192 23.69 0.96 0.41
C ASP A 192 23.79 2.45 0.79
N ALA A 193 22.74 2.97 1.43
CA ALA A 193 22.64 4.36 1.93
C ALA A 193 22.54 4.42 3.46
N GLY A 194 22.97 3.35 4.14
CA GLY A 194 22.94 3.17 5.58
C GLY A 194 21.86 2.17 6.02
N PRO A 195 21.72 1.94 7.34
CA PRO A 195 20.90 0.86 7.87
C PRO A 195 19.46 0.85 7.31
N GLY A 196 19.13 -0.18 6.53
CA GLY A 196 17.79 -0.37 5.94
C GLY A 196 17.42 0.59 4.82
N ARG A 197 18.39 1.34 4.27
CA ARG A 197 18.17 2.34 3.21
C ARG A 197 18.99 2.02 1.97
N CYS A 198 18.37 2.19 0.80
CA CYS A 198 19.01 1.94 -0.49
C CYS A 198 18.87 3.15 -1.39
N ALA A 199 19.96 3.60 -2.00
CA ALA A 199 19.96 4.63 -3.03
C ALA A 199 19.84 4.02 -4.42
N ILE A 200 18.94 4.54 -5.24
CA ILE A 200 18.81 4.20 -6.66
C ILE A 200 18.70 5.46 -7.52
N PRO A 201 19.11 5.43 -8.80
CA PRO A 201 18.84 6.54 -9.73
C PRO A 201 17.34 6.65 -10.01
N ALA A 202 16.86 7.90 -10.18
CA ALA A 202 15.50 8.25 -10.60
C ALA A 202 15.37 8.24 -12.14
#